data_AF-Q13FD6-F1
#
_entry.id   AF-Q13FD6-F1
#
_cell.length_a   1.000
_cell.length_b   1.000
_cell.length_c   1.000
_cell.angle_alpha   90.00
_cell.angle_beta   90.00
_cell.angle_gamma   90.00
#
_symmetry.space_group_name_H-M   'P 1'
#
loop_
_entity.id
_entity.type
_entity.pdbx_description
1 polymer ?
#
loop_
_entity_poly.entity_id
_entity_poly.type
_entity_poly.pdbx_seq_one_letter_code
_entity_poly.pdbx_strand_id
1 'polypeptide(L)' 'MNADNQGDVQAFVQTAEQTGAYVWVITLVDFRNREVKRSLVSDGTFETRAAAKDAGEAHLKALAADH' A
#
# COMPACT_ATOMS: atom_id res chain seq x y z
N MET A 1 0.30 22.19 -6.99
CA MET A 1 0.46 21.69 -8.38
C MET A 1 -0.39 20.44 -8.52
N ASN A 2 -1.32 20.46 -9.49
CA ASN A 2 -2.04 19.34 -10.12
C ASN A 2 -2.98 18.46 -9.25
N ALA A 3 -4.13 19.02 -8.86
CA ALA A 3 -5.28 18.25 -8.35
C ALA A 3 -5.98 17.38 -9.44
N ASP A 4 -5.63 17.57 -10.72
CA ASP A 4 -6.21 16.83 -11.86
C ASP A 4 -5.58 15.45 -12.09
N ASN A 5 -4.41 15.18 -11.50
CA ASN A 5 -3.66 13.95 -11.73
C ASN A 5 -3.92 12.85 -10.68
N GLN A 6 -4.78 13.11 -9.70
CA GLN A 6 -4.98 12.23 -8.55
C GLN A 6 -6.04 11.13 -8.80
N GLY A 7 -6.91 11.30 -9.80
CA GLY A 7 -7.98 10.34 -10.11
C GLY A 7 -7.50 9.01 -10.70
N ASP A 8 -6.36 9.00 -11.39
CA ASP A 8 -5.79 7.82 -12.04
C ASP A 8 -4.65 7.16 -11.23
N VAL A 9 -4.24 7.82 -10.14
CA VAL A 9 -3.21 7.33 -9.25
C VAL A 9 -3.88 6.76 -8.01
N GLN A 10 -3.87 5.44 -7.88
CA GLN A 10 -4.51 4.75 -6.75
C GLN A 10 -3.47 3.99 -5.93
N ALA A 11 -3.62 4.08 -4.61
CA ALA A 11 -2.88 3.25 -3.68
C ALA A 11 -3.76 2.08 -3.21
N PHE A 12 -3.18 0.90 -3.07
CA PHE A 12 -3.87 -0.26 -2.51
C PHE A 12 -2.92 -1.11 -1.66
N VAL A 13 -3.52 -1.82 -0.70
CA VAL A 13 -2.80 -2.70 0.23
C VAL A 13 -2.99 -4.13 -0.23
N GLN A 14 -1.87 -4.84 -0.37
CA GLN A 14 -1.82 -6.28 -0.55
C GLN A 14 -1.12 -6.92 0.64
N THR A 15 -1.41 -8.18 0.88
CA THR A 15 -0.73 -8.97 1.89
C THR A 15 -0.06 -10.14 1.22
N ALA A 16 1.21 -10.36 1.53
CA ALA A 16 1.98 -11.51 1.04
C ALA A 16 2.43 -12.36 2.24
N GLU A 17 2.52 -13.67 2.03
CA GLU A 17 3.18 -14.56 3.00
C GLU A 17 4.69 -14.52 2.76
N GLN A 18 5.45 -14.35 3.83
CA GLN A 18 6.91 -14.38 3.84
C GLN A 18 7.36 -15.26 5.01
N THR A 19 8.01 -16.38 4.68
CA THR A 19 8.66 -17.28 5.66
C THR A 19 7.77 -17.72 6.83
N GLY A 20 6.49 -18.04 6.56
CA GLY A 20 5.54 -18.47 7.59
C GLY A 20 4.90 -17.33 8.39
N ALA A 21 5.18 -16.08 8.04
CA ALA A 21 4.51 -14.88 8.52
C ALA A 21 3.92 -14.08 7.36
N TYR A 22 3.26 -12.97 7.64
CA TYR A 22 2.64 -12.11 6.63
C TYR A 22 3.28 -10.73 6.63
N VAL A 23 3.40 -10.13 5.45
CA VAL A 23 3.80 -8.74 5.27
C VAL A 23 2.69 -8.01 4.52
N TRP A 24 2.58 -6.71 4.73
CA TRP A 24 1.78 -5.87 3.84
C TRP A 24 2.67 -5.19 2.80
N VAL A 25 2.09 -4.97 1.63
CA VAL A 25 2.70 -4.24 0.52
C VAL A 25 1.71 -3.18 0.08
N ILE A 26 2.10 -1.91 0.18
CA ILE A 26 1.31 -0.80 -0.33
C ILE A 26 1.89 -0.39 -1.67
N THR A 27 1.09 -0.45 -2.72
CA THR A 27 1.51 -0.09 -4.07
C THR A 27 0.70 1.11 -4.55
N LEU A 28 1.41 2.13 -5.02
CA LEU A 28 0.86 3.28 -5.72
C LEU A 28 0.97 3.03 -7.22
N VAL A 29 -0.16 2.93 -7.91
CA VAL A 29 -0.23 2.65 -9.34
C VAL A 29 -0.85 3.84 -10.05
N ASP A 30 -0.22 4.26 -11.13
CA ASP A 30 -0.76 5.20 -12.11
C ASP A 30 -1.36 4.37 -13.25
N PHE A 31 -2.68 4.26 -13.27
CA PHE A 31 -3.40 3.44 -14.23
C PHE A 31 -3.38 4.04 -15.63
N ARG A 32 -3.29 5.37 -15.74
CA ARG A 32 -3.20 6.11 -17.00
C ARG A 32 -1.95 5.72 -17.77
N ASN A 33 -0.81 5.70 -17.09
CA ASN A 33 0.47 5.32 -17.67
C ASN A 33 0.77 3.82 -17.52
N ARG A 34 -0.10 3.08 -16.82
CA ARG A 34 0.05 1.65 -16.51
C ARG A 34 1.38 1.34 -15.82
N GLU A 35 1.78 2.21 -14.90
CA GLU A 35 3.05 2.12 -14.19
C GLU A 35 2.86 2.02 -12.67
N VAL A 36 3.76 1.31 -12.01
CA VAL A 36 3.87 1.32 -10.56
C VAL A 36 4.75 2.51 -10.17
N LYS A 37 4.16 3.52 -9.53
CA LYS A 37 4.88 4.72 -9.08
C LYS A 37 5.74 4.45 -7.85
N ARG A 38 5.22 3.67 -6.91
CA ARG A 38 5.90 3.39 -5.64
C ARG A 38 5.38 2.09 -5.04
N SER A 39 6.28 1.33 -4.42
CA SER A 39 5.92 0.19 -3.58
C SER A 39 6.60 0.33 -2.22
N LEU A 40 5.84 0.07 -1.16
CA LEU A 40 6.30 0.04 0.23
C LEU A 40 6.00 -1.34 0.77
N VAL A 41 6.95 -1.95 1.44
CA VAL A 41 6.78 -3.23 2.14
C VAL A 41 6.88 -2.96 3.64
N SER A 42 6.11 -3.67 4.44
CA SER A 42 6.21 -3.58 5.89
C SER A 42 7.61 -3.95 6.37
N ASP A 43 8.17 -3.14 7.26
CA ASP A 43 9.47 -3.41 7.90
C ASP A 43 9.39 -4.63 8.83
N GLY A 44 8.21 -4.84 9.44
CA GLY A 44 7.89 -5.99 10.28
C GLY A 44 7.04 -7.06 9.58
N THR A 45 6.96 -8.23 10.20
CA THR A 45 6.08 -9.33 9.82
C THR A 45 4.93 -9.49 10.84
N PHE A 46 3.83 -10.07 10.38
CA PHE A 46 2.60 -10.26 11.15
C PHE A 46 2.26 -11.74 11.20
N GLU A 47 1.75 -12.21 12.33
CA GLU A 47 1.37 -13.62 12.51
C GLU A 47 0.20 -14.04 11.62
N THR A 48 -0.67 -13.09 11.24
CA THR A 48 -1.84 -13.38 10.42
C THR A 48 -1.98 -12.42 9.25
N ARG A 49 -2.57 -12.92 8.16
CA ARG A 49 -2.92 -12.12 7.00
C ARG A 49 -3.82 -10.94 7.35
N ALA A 50 -4.78 -11.16 8.25
CA ALA A 50 -5.72 -10.12 8.68
C ALA A 50 -4.98 -8.98 9.40
N ALA A 51 -4.04 -9.31 10.30
CA ALA A 51 -3.22 -8.31 10.99
C ALA A 51 -2.33 -7.53 10.01
N ALA A 52 -1.70 -8.19 9.04
CA ALA A 52 -0.94 -7.51 7.99
C ALA A 52 -1.83 -6.55 7.18
N LYS A 53 -3.04 -6.99 6.80
CA LYS A 53 -3.98 -6.17 6.04
C LYS A 53 -4.40 -4.93 6.83
N ASP A 54 -4.85 -5.11 8.07
CA ASP A 54 -5.31 -4.01 8.93
C ASP A 54 -4.19 -2.98 9.16
N ALA A 55 -2.98 -3.45 9.49
CA ALA A 55 -1.82 -2.60 9.68
C ALA A 55 -1.45 -1.84 8.39
N GLY A 56 -1.50 -2.50 7.23
CA GLY A 56 -1.26 -1.86 5.94
C GLY A 56 -2.33 -0.81 5.61
N GLU A 57 -3.61 -1.10 5.85
CA GLU A 57 -4.70 -0.14 5.64
C GLU A 57 -4.59 1.07 6.57
N ALA A 58 -4.22 0.86 7.84
CA ALA A 58 -3.94 1.94 8.78
C ALA A 58 -2.77 2.81 8.31
N HIS A 59 -1.68 2.20 7.83
CA HIS A 59 -0.54 2.93 7.29
C HIS A 59 -0.90 3.70 6.02
N LEU A 60 -1.68 3.09 5.11
CA LEU A 60 -2.18 3.77 3.91
C LEU A 60 -3.03 5.00 4.25
N LYS A 61 -3.93 4.88 5.23
CA LYS A 61 -4.75 6.00 5.72
C LYS A 61 -3.88 7.11 6.33
N ALA A 62 -2.86 6.75 7.10
CA ALA A 62 -1.94 7.72 7.66
C ALA A 62 -1.16 8.48 6.57
N LEU A 63 -0.68 7.79 5.53
CA LEU A 63 -0.02 8.42 4.38
C LEU A 63 -0.96 9.35 3.59
N ALA A 64 -2.25 9.01 3.51
CA ALA A 64 -3.25 9.86 2.85
C ALA A 64 -3.62 11.10 3.70
N ALA A 65 -3.50 11.02 5.02
CA ALA A 65 -3.77 12.13 5.93
C ALA A 65 -2.60 13.11 6.06
N ASP A 66 -1.39 12.70 5.69
CA ASP A 66 -0.16 13.51 5.71
C ASP A 66 -0.05 14.48 4.52
N HIS A 67 -1.10 14.66 3.71
CA HIS A 67 -1.04 15.33 2.41
C HIS A 67 -2.09 16.43 2.20
#